data_AF-A0A072NZH2-F1
#
_entry.id   AF-A0A072NZH2-F1
#
_cell.length_a   1.000
_cell.length_b   1.000
_cell.length_c   1.000
_cell.angle_alpha   90.00
_cell.angle_beta   90.00
_cell.angle_gamma   90.00
#
_symmetry.space_group_name_H-M   'P 1'
#
loop_
_entity.id
_entity.type
_entity.pdbx_description
1 polymer ?
#
loop_
_entity_poly.entity_id
_entity_poly.type
_entity_poly.pdbx_seq_one_letter_code
_entity_poly.pdbx_strand_id
1 'polypeptide(L)' 'QGLGAAKDAVRMARIVKFYERLPKGPAPERAAGGPLGWYQAKYFGKNPSAAPIWHVIFGIMTLGYSMEYYFHLSMNYH' A
#
# COMPACT_ATOMS: atom_id res chain seq x y z
N GLN A 1 -57.14 5.12 -6.00
CA GLN A 1 -56.02 5.93 -5.45
C GLN A 1 -54.62 5.35 -5.75
N GLY A 2 -54.43 4.46 -6.75
CA GLY A 2 -53.14 3.77 -6.96
C GLY A 2 -52.18 4.37 -8.01
N LEU A 3 -52.66 5.24 -8.89
CA LEU A 3 -51.85 5.78 -10.00
C LEU A 3 -50.86 6.89 -9.56
N GLY A 4 -51.15 7.60 -8.48
CA GLY A 4 -50.24 8.60 -7.89
C GLY A 4 -49.04 7.93 -7.23
N ALA A 5 -49.29 6.94 -6.39
CA ALA A 5 -48.25 6.18 -5.68
C ALA A 5 -47.22 5.52 -6.61
N ALA A 6 -47.66 5.01 -7.77
CA ALA A 6 -46.74 4.45 -8.77
C ALA A 6 -45.83 5.50 -9.40
N LYS A 7 -46.34 6.71 -9.68
CA LYS A 7 -45.56 7.82 -10.24
C LYS A 7 -44.56 8.37 -9.22
N ASP A 8 -44.97 8.44 -7.96
CA ASP A 8 -44.10 8.86 -6.85
C ASP A 8 -42.98 7.85 -6.62
N ALA A 9 -43.26 6.55 -6.66
CA ALA A 9 -42.24 5.50 -6.56
C ALA A 9 -41.18 5.61 -7.67
N VAL A 10 -41.60 5.86 -8.92
CA VAL A 10 -40.68 6.06 -10.05
C VAL A 10 -39.83 7.34 -9.89
N ARG A 11 -40.42 8.41 -9.35
CA ARG A 11 -39.70 9.66 -9.05
C ARG A 11 -38.65 9.44 -7.96
N MET A 12 -39.00 8.74 -6.89
CA MET A 12 -38.09 8.43 -5.80
C MET A 12 -36.93 7.52 -6.26
N ALA A 13 -37.22 6.50 -7.08
CA ALA A 13 -36.19 5.63 -7.66
C ALA A 13 -35.15 6.41 -8.50
N ARG A 14 -35.58 7.46 -9.21
CA ARG A 14 -34.69 8.31 -10.01
C ARG A 14 -33.77 9.17 -9.14
N ILE A 15 -34.27 9.68 -8.01
CA ILE A 15 -33.49 10.48 -7.06
C ILE A 15 -32.44 9.60 -6.40
N VAL A 16 -32.81 8.40 -5.92
CA VAL A 16 -31.86 7.43 -5.34
C VAL A 16 -30.77 7.09 -6.36
N LYS A 17 -31.15 6.75 -7.59
CA LYS A 17 -30.21 6.43 -8.67
C LYS A 17 -29.28 7.58 -9.04
N PHE A 18 -29.71 8.84 -8.87
CA PHE A 18 -28.88 10.01 -9.07
C PHE A 18 -27.78 10.08 -8.00
N TYR A 19 -28.12 9.90 -6.72
CA TYR A 19 -27.16 9.92 -5.61
C TYR A 19 -26.22 8.71 -5.61
N GLU A 20 -26.69 7.53 -6.03
CA GLU A 20 -25.84 6.35 -6.21
C GLU A 20 -24.77 6.54 -7.30
N ARG A 21 -25.08 7.33 -8.32
CA ARG A 21 -24.21 7.60 -9.47
C ARG A 21 -23.30 8.80 -9.29
N LEU A 22 -23.40 9.53 -8.17
CA LEU A 22 -22.40 10.55 -7.90
C LEU A 22 -21.02 9.88 -7.89
N PRO A 23 -20.06 10.37 -8.68
CA PRO A 23 -18.72 9.82 -8.69
C PRO A 23 -18.17 9.95 -7.27
N LYS A 24 -18.05 8.81 -6.59
CA LYS A 24 -17.33 8.75 -5.33
C LYS A 24 -15.90 9.16 -5.66
N GLY A 25 -15.33 10.04 -4.85
CA GLY A 25 -13.92 10.41 -4.99
C GLY A 25 -13.04 9.15 -5.06
N PRO A 26 -11.82 9.25 -5.63
CA PRO A 26 -10.91 8.12 -5.68
C PRO A 26 -10.82 7.45 -4.31
N ALA A 27 -10.88 6.12 -4.28
CA ALA A 27 -10.79 5.37 -3.04
C ALA A 27 -9.54 5.84 -2.26
N PRO A 28 -9.64 6.06 -0.94
CA PRO A 28 -8.50 6.51 -0.15
C PRO A 28 -7.35 5.53 -0.36
N GLU A 29 -6.13 6.07 -0.49
CA GLU A 29 -4.92 5.24 -0.52
C GLU A 29 -4.97 4.24 0.64
N ARG A 30 -4.82 2.95 0.33
CA ARG A 30 -4.84 1.91 1.36
C ARG A 30 -3.79 2.28 2.39
N ALA A 31 -4.23 2.50 3.63
CA ALA A 31 -3.33 2.71 4.74
C ALA A 31 -2.32 1.55 4.76
N ALA A 32 -1.05 1.89 4.91
CA ALA A 32 0.05 0.94 5.00
C ALA A 32 -0.26 -0.14 6.05
N GLY A 33 -0.63 -1.33 5.59
CA GLY A 33 -0.90 -2.47 6.45
C GLY A 33 0.40 -3.17 6.85
N GLY A 34 0.67 -3.24 8.15
CA GLY A 34 1.81 -3.98 8.70
C GLY A 34 3.19 -3.37 8.37
N PRO A 35 4.28 -4.02 8.82
CA PRO A 35 5.64 -3.49 8.71
C PRO A 35 6.11 -3.34 7.26
N LEU A 36 5.74 -4.29 6.39
CA LEU A 36 6.06 -4.22 4.96
C LEU A 36 5.29 -3.08 4.26
N GLY A 37 4.00 -2.91 4.57
CA GLY A 37 3.20 -1.82 4.03
C GLY A 37 3.72 -0.45 4.48
N TRP A 38 4.19 -0.33 5.72
CA TRP A 38 4.82 0.90 6.22
C TRP A 38 6.08 1.24 5.45
N TYR A 39 6.96 0.26 5.24
CA TYR A 39 8.20 0.47 4.49
C TYR A 39 7.91 0.86 3.03
N GLN A 40 6.96 0.17 2.40
CA GLN A 40 6.51 0.49 1.05
C GLN A 40 5.96 1.92 0.95
N ALA A 41 5.06 2.32 1.86
CA ALA A 41 4.51 3.67 1.85
C ALA A 41 5.56 4.75 2.11
N LYS A 42 6.55 4.47 2.94
CA LYS A 42 7.62 5.41 3.28
C LYS A 42 8.60 5.66 2.13
N TYR A 43 8.96 4.63 1.37
CA TYR A 43 10.03 4.73 0.37
C TYR A 43 9.56 4.68 -1.10
N PHE A 44 8.40 4.07 -1.35
CA PHE A 44 7.83 3.88 -2.69
C PHE A 44 6.46 4.56 -2.86
N GLY A 45 6.01 5.33 -1.87
CA GLY A 45 4.77 6.10 -1.92
C GLY A 45 4.88 7.37 -2.75
N LYS A 46 4.14 8.41 -2.36
CA LYS A 46 4.04 9.69 -3.09
C LYS A 46 5.37 10.38 -3.41
N ASN A 47 6.40 10.15 -2.61
CA ASN A 47 7.75 10.68 -2.84
C ASN A 47 8.73 9.50 -2.96
N PRO A 48 8.87 8.90 -4.15
CA PRO A 48 9.79 7.79 -4.35
C PRO A 48 11.22 8.25 -4.06
N SER A 49 11.90 7.52 -3.19
CA SER A 49 13.28 7.81 -2.78
C SER A 49 14.22 6.70 -3.24
N ALA A 50 15.48 7.03 -3.55
CA ALA A 50 16.53 6.06 -3.83
C ALA A 50 17.04 5.33 -2.58
N ALA A 51 16.55 5.66 -1.39
CA ALA A 51 16.98 5.05 -0.13
C ALA A 51 16.90 3.50 -0.09
N PRO A 52 15.88 2.82 -0.67
CA PRO A 52 15.85 1.35 -0.75
C PRO A 52 17.06 0.75 -1.45
N ILE A 53 17.60 1.42 -2.47
CA ILE A 53 18.80 0.97 -3.18
C ILE A 53 19.99 0.97 -2.20
N TRP A 54 20.16 2.05 -1.45
CA TRP A 54 21.19 2.15 -0.43
C TRP A 54 21.03 1.13 0.70
N HIS A 55 19.80 0.85 1.14
CA HIS A 55 19.52 -0.19 2.12
C HIS A 55 19.98 -1.57 1.65
N VAL A 56 19.74 -1.90 0.38
CA VAL A 56 20.19 -3.18 -0.20
C VAL A 56 21.71 -3.23 -0.29
N ILE A 57 22.36 -2.18 -0.79
CA ILE A 57 23.83 -2.12 -0.88
C ILE A 57 24.45 -2.30 0.51
N PHE A 58 23.95 -1.57 1.50
CA PHE A 58 24.44 -1.66 2.88
C PHE A 58 24.19 -3.04 3.50
N GLY A 59 23.03 -3.65 3.21
CA GLY A 59 22.71 -5.01 3.62
C GLY A 59 23.70 -6.03 3.05
N ILE A 60 24.01 -5.95 1.75
CA ILE A 60 24.97 -6.85 1.10
C ILE A 60 26.38 -6.64 1.65
N MET A 61 26.84 -5.40 1.80
CA MET A 61 28.18 -5.11 2.36
C MET A 61 28.32 -5.64 3.79
N THR A 62 27.33 -5.37 4.65
CA THR A 62 27.35 -5.81 6.05
C THR A 62 27.32 -7.34 6.14
N LEU A 63 26.44 -7.98 5.35
CA LEU A 63 26.35 -9.43 5.27
C LEU A 63 27.68 -10.03 4.79
N GLY A 64 28.25 -9.50 3.70
CA GLY A 64 29.54 -9.93 3.15
C GLY A 64 30.67 -9.81 4.16
N TYR A 65 30.80 -8.67 4.83
CA TYR A 65 31.80 -8.46 5.87
C TYR A 65 31.61 -9.41 7.07
N SER A 66 30.36 -9.62 7.49
CA SER A 66 30.08 -10.56 8.58
C SER A 66 30.45 -12.00 8.19
N MET A 67 30.13 -12.45 6.97
CA MET A 67 30.51 -13.76 6.46
C MET A 67 32.02 -13.92 6.39
N GLU A 68 32.73 -12.93 5.84
CA GLU A 68 34.20 -12.92 5.81
C GLU A 68 34.77 -13.11 7.21
N TYR A 69 34.27 -12.36 8.20
CA TYR A 69 34.71 -12.49 9.59
C TYR A 69 34.40 -13.87 10.18
N TYR A 70 33.18 -14.39 9.98
CA TYR A 70 32.79 -15.71 10.47
C TYR A 70 33.62 -16.83 9.85
N PHE A 71 33.85 -16.82 8.53
CA PHE A 71 34.63 -17.83 7.84
C PHE A 71 36.14 -17.70 8.09
N HIS A 72 36.68 -16.48 8.17
CA HIS A 72 38.10 -16.28 8.50
C HIS A 72 38.45 -16.61 9.95
N LEU A 73 37.58 -16.36 10.92
CA LEU A 73 37.85 -16.72 12.31
C LEU A 73 37.56 -18.20 12.62
N SER A 74 36.54 -18.81 12.02
CA SER A 74 36.22 -20.22 12.29
C SER A 74 37.20 -21.20 11.65
N MET A 75 37.79 -20.86 10.49
CA MET A 75 38.75 -21.73 9.80
C MET A 75 40.14 -21.75 10.48
N ASN A 76 40.56 -20.65 11.11
CA ASN A 76 41.88 -20.54 11.76
C ASN A 76 41.97 -21.18 13.16
N TYR A 77 40.86 -21.69 13.70
CA TYR A 77 40.80 -22.30 15.04
C TYR A 77 40.65 -23.84 15.01
N HIS A 78 40.97 -24.49 13.88
CA HIS A 78 41.04 -25.95 13.71
C HIS A 78 42.42 -26.41 13.27
#